data_AF-A0A2R6JR74-F1
#
_entry.id   AF-A0A2R6JR74-F1
#
_cell.length_a   1.000
_cell.length_b   1.000
_cell.length_c   1.000
_cell.angle_alpha   90.00
_cell.angle_beta   90.00
_cell.angle_gamma   90.00
#
_symmetry.space_group_name_H-M   'P 1'
#
loop_
_entity.id
_entity.type
_entity.pdbx_description
1 polymer ?
#
loop_
_entity_poly.entity_id
_entity_poly.type
_entity_poly.pdbx_seq_one_letter_code
_entity_poly.pdbx_strand_id
1 'polypeptide(L)'
;MVGMRGTRRTVLKAAAAAVAGGSVLGAVDAAGAHSKPPMDWVAADASNYTDADRESDYDVRWFVVHVAEGSYEGTIAWFQDPDANGSTHYVVENDDPADATRMVAEEDVAWHAGNWGYNAHSLGLEHEGYTDETAFTDALYEKSARIAQWAGETYGFPLRVRRYDVAPCDPTDGAGGVIGHDRIPDPDDCDSGGGAGAHTDPGSTWNWGRYEGYLRRNHLDVWDSVVTDADLSVRDGPGTYYSRVDVAPEGTSGTVIDGPVDNDGYRWYEVAYDDGVANGWSAAPWVPYSRFDVWQDATTRVDLSVRDAPSTTADRVDVAPEGTTGTVVDGPVDNDGYRWFELDYDGAATGWSAGYYLD
;
A
#
# COMPACT_ATOMS: atom_id res chain seq x y z
N MET A 1 -6.31 27.69 -46.36
CA MET A 1 -7.78 27.71 -46.30
C MET A 1 -8.22 26.50 -45.51
N VAL A 2 -9.00 26.74 -44.47
CA VAL A 2 -9.22 25.93 -43.27
C VAL A 2 -9.94 24.60 -43.58
N GLY A 3 -9.39 23.49 -43.09
CA GLY A 3 -10.06 22.18 -43.05
C GLY A 3 -10.82 22.01 -41.74
N MET A 4 -12.09 22.40 -41.71
CA MET A 4 -13.02 22.04 -40.63
C MET A 4 -13.60 20.65 -40.93
N ARG A 5 -13.25 19.64 -40.13
CA ARG A 5 -14.01 18.39 -40.02
C ARG A 5 -15.00 18.52 -38.87
N GLY A 6 -16.28 18.49 -39.22
CA GLY A 6 -17.40 18.69 -38.32
C GLY A 6 -17.61 17.54 -37.34
N THR A 7 -17.97 17.93 -36.13
CA THR A 7 -18.54 17.12 -35.06
C THR A 7 -19.95 16.63 -35.43
N ARG A 8 -20.21 15.34 -35.25
CA ARG A 8 -21.58 14.78 -35.21
C ARG A 8 -21.66 13.68 -34.15
N ARG A 9 -21.87 14.08 -32.89
CA ARG A 9 -22.49 13.19 -31.88
C ARG A 9 -23.98 13.11 -32.23
N THR A 10 -24.41 11.94 -32.70
CA THR A 10 -25.81 11.66 -33.01
C THR A 10 -26.43 10.97 -31.80
N VAL A 11 -27.50 11.57 -31.28
CA VAL A 11 -28.37 11.03 -30.22
C VAL A 11 -29.09 9.80 -30.75
N LEU A 12 -28.93 8.63 -30.12
CA LEU A 12 -29.71 7.43 -30.40
C LEU A 12 -30.79 7.24 -29.34
N LYS A 13 -32.05 7.30 -29.80
CA LYS A 13 -33.26 6.93 -29.09
C LYS A 13 -33.30 5.40 -28.90
N ALA A 14 -33.63 4.97 -27.69
CA ALA A 14 -33.93 3.58 -27.38
C ALA A 14 -35.18 3.09 -28.12
N ALA A 15 -35.07 1.95 -28.79
CA ALA A 15 -36.20 1.12 -29.20
C ALA A 15 -35.99 -0.26 -28.58
N ALA A 16 -36.86 -0.62 -27.64
CA ALA A 16 -36.89 -1.94 -27.04
C ALA A 16 -37.50 -2.95 -28.03
N ALA A 17 -36.77 -4.03 -28.30
CA ALA A 17 -37.31 -5.24 -28.90
C ALA A 17 -36.70 -6.45 -28.18
N ALA A 18 -37.58 -7.24 -27.56
CA ALA A 18 -37.22 -8.46 -26.85
C ALA A 18 -36.93 -9.60 -27.84
N VAL A 19 -35.77 -10.24 -27.71
CA VAL A 19 -35.52 -11.62 -28.16
C VAL A 19 -34.68 -12.31 -27.09
N ALA A 20 -35.20 -13.43 -26.60
CA ALA A 20 -34.59 -14.28 -25.60
C ALA A 20 -33.42 -15.09 -26.18
N GLY A 21 -32.34 -15.21 -25.40
CA GLY A 21 -31.28 -16.20 -25.59
C GLY A 21 -29.89 -15.58 -25.78
N GLY A 22 -29.00 -15.84 -24.81
CA GLY A 22 -27.55 -15.66 -24.97
C GLY A 22 -26.95 -14.53 -24.14
N SER A 23 -26.14 -14.94 -23.17
CA SER A 23 -25.00 -14.21 -22.60
C SER A 23 -25.29 -12.81 -22.05
N VAL A 24 -25.57 -12.76 -20.74
CA VAL A 24 -25.36 -11.54 -19.96
C VAL A 24 -23.86 -11.28 -19.92
N LEU A 25 -23.34 -10.53 -20.89
CA LEU A 25 -22.17 -9.70 -20.65
C LEU A 25 -22.67 -8.58 -19.75
N GLY A 26 -22.66 -8.86 -18.44
CA GLY A 26 -22.72 -7.81 -17.44
C GLY A 26 -21.53 -6.89 -17.71
N ALA A 27 -21.81 -5.60 -17.84
CA ALA A 27 -20.77 -4.61 -17.67
C ALA A 27 -20.09 -4.94 -16.33
N VAL A 28 -18.76 -5.09 -16.37
CA VAL A 28 -17.95 -5.09 -15.16
C VAL A 28 -18.21 -3.73 -14.50
N ASP A 29 -19.06 -3.72 -13.48
CA ASP A 29 -19.13 -2.62 -12.54
C ASP A 29 -17.72 -2.48 -11.95
N ALA A 30 -17.30 -1.23 -11.76
CA ALA A 30 -16.01 -0.91 -11.16
C ALA A 30 -15.78 -1.77 -9.92
N ALA A 31 -14.64 -2.47 -9.87
CA ALA A 31 -14.17 -3.17 -8.69
C ALA A 31 -14.40 -2.26 -7.47
N GLY A 32 -15.17 -2.75 -6.50
CA GLY A 32 -15.60 -1.94 -5.37
C GLY A 32 -14.38 -1.36 -4.67
N ALA A 33 -14.33 -0.04 -4.50
CA ALA A 33 -13.36 0.58 -3.61
C ALA A 33 -13.40 -0.15 -2.26
N HIS A 34 -12.22 -0.55 -1.80
CA HIS A 34 -12.06 -1.40 -0.64
C HIS A 34 -12.67 -0.73 0.60
N SER A 35 -13.13 -1.52 1.57
CA SER A 35 -13.74 -0.92 2.76
C SER A 35 -12.65 -0.34 3.65
N LYS A 36 -12.80 0.92 4.02
CA LYS A 36 -11.93 1.58 4.99
C LYS A 36 -11.83 0.75 6.28
N PRO A 37 -10.62 0.51 6.82
CA PRO A 37 -10.47 -0.24 8.07
C PRO A 37 -11.32 0.34 9.20
N PRO A 38 -11.87 -0.49 10.11
CA PRO A 38 -12.61 0.00 11.26
C PRO A 38 -11.68 0.84 12.15
N MET A 39 -12.16 2.03 12.52
CA MET A 39 -11.46 3.03 13.30
C MET A 39 -12.49 3.88 14.03
N ASP A 40 -12.10 4.42 15.18
CA ASP A 40 -12.91 5.37 15.92
C ASP A 40 -12.98 6.71 15.16
N TRP A 41 -14.04 7.48 15.42
CA TRP A 41 -14.16 8.84 14.92
C TRP A 41 -14.10 9.81 16.09
N VAL A 42 -13.03 10.59 16.14
CA VAL A 42 -12.82 11.67 17.12
C VAL A 42 -12.30 12.87 16.35
N ALA A 43 -13.21 13.79 16.03
CA ALA A 43 -12.87 14.93 15.19
C ALA A 43 -11.77 15.81 15.82
N ALA A 44 -10.81 16.24 14.99
CA ALA A 44 -9.95 17.37 15.29
C ALA A 44 -10.78 18.65 15.41
N ASP A 45 -10.25 19.67 16.09
CA ASP A 45 -10.92 20.97 16.13
C ASP A 45 -10.95 21.59 14.72
N ALA A 46 -12.08 22.21 14.36
CA ALA A 46 -12.29 22.83 13.05
C ALA A 46 -11.33 24.00 12.76
N SER A 47 -10.60 24.47 13.76
CA SER A 47 -9.56 25.51 13.62
C SER A 47 -8.23 24.97 13.07
N ASN A 48 -8.08 23.64 12.98
CA ASN A 48 -6.79 22.98 12.68
C ASN A 48 -6.71 22.35 11.29
N TYR A 49 -7.74 22.48 10.46
CA TYR A 49 -7.78 21.94 9.10
C TYR A 49 -8.57 22.88 8.18
N THR A 50 -8.46 22.67 6.87
CA THR A 50 -9.22 23.45 5.87
C THR A 50 -10.39 22.63 5.35
N ASP A 51 -11.60 23.15 5.55
CA ASP A 51 -12.84 22.67 4.91
C ASP A 51 -12.67 22.64 3.38
N ALA A 52 -12.90 21.49 2.76
CA ALA A 52 -12.66 21.27 1.33
C ALA A 52 -13.54 20.15 0.75
N ASP A 53 -13.62 20.09 -0.58
CA ASP A 53 -14.19 18.96 -1.33
C ASP A 53 -13.06 18.30 -2.15
N ARG A 54 -12.04 17.75 -1.46
CA ARG A 54 -10.78 17.31 -2.09
C ARG A 54 -10.99 16.39 -3.29
N GLU A 55 -11.93 15.46 -3.24
CA GLU A 55 -12.22 14.56 -4.36
C GLU A 55 -12.62 15.28 -5.66
N SER A 56 -12.96 16.57 -5.59
CA SER A 56 -13.22 17.44 -6.74
C SER A 56 -12.17 18.52 -6.97
N ASP A 57 -11.46 18.94 -5.91
CA ASP A 57 -10.53 20.06 -5.92
C ASP A 57 -9.05 19.66 -6.07
N TYR A 58 -8.67 18.47 -5.58
CA TYR A 58 -7.28 18.00 -5.52
C TYR A 58 -7.20 16.48 -5.74
N ASP A 59 -6.17 16.02 -6.45
CA ASP A 59 -5.90 14.59 -6.52
C ASP A 59 -5.05 14.15 -5.30
N VAL A 60 -5.64 13.34 -4.44
CA VAL A 60 -4.92 12.69 -3.33
C VAL A 60 -3.99 11.63 -3.91
N ARG A 61 -2.70 11.74 -3.64
CA ARG A 61 -1.66 10.87 -4.26
C ARG A 61 -0.52 10.48 -3.33
N TRP A 62 -0.50 11.04 -2.13
CA TRP A 62 0.53 10.79 -1.14
C TRP A 62 -0.09 10.25 0.14
N PHE A 63 0.61 9.32 0.80
CA PHE A 63 0.31 8.89 2.15
C PHE A 63 1.53 9.19 3.03
N VAL A 64 1.38 10.14 3.96
CA VAL A 64 2.49 10.62 4.79
C VAL A 64 2.48 9.91 6.14
N VAL A 65 3.58 9.20 6.39
CA VAL A 65 3.86 8.47 7.63
C VAL A 65 4.56 9.42 8.59
N HIS A 66 3.94 9.64 9.74
CA HIS A 66 4.49 10.43 10.84
C HIS A 66 4.70 9.59 12.09
N VAL A 67 5.52 10.10 13.01
CA VAL A 67 5.60 9.62 14.40
C VAL A 67 5.33 10.83 15.31
N ALA A 68 4.36 10.69 16.20
CA ALA A 68 3.72 11.83 16.85
C ALA A 68 4.56 12.54 17.93
N GLU A 69 5.66 11.93 18.39
CA GLU A 69 6.42 12.36 19.58
C GLU A 69 5.52 12.40 20.84
N GLY A 70 4.64 11.41 20.97
CA GLY A 70 3.60 11.38 22.01
C GLY A 70 2.82 10.07 22.07
N SER A 71 1.93 9.99 23.06
CA SER A 71 1.01 8.85 23.24
C SER A 71 -0.20 8.96 22.32
N TYR A 72 -0.90 7.84 22.07
CA TYR A 72 -2.09 7.78 21.23
C TYR A 72 -3.17 8.80 21.65
N GLU A 73 -3.58 8.80 22.92
CA GLU A 73 -4.57 9.75 23.42
C GLU A 73 -4.03 11.18 23.53
N GLY A 74 -2.72 11.33 23.71
CA GLY A 74 -2.06 12.63 23.76
C GLY A 74 -2.11 13.33 22.40
N THR A 75 -1.84 12.59 21.33
CA THR A 75 -1.92 13.06 19.94
C THR A 75 -3.35 13.42 19.56
N ILE A 76 -4.32 12.59 19.94
CA ILE A 76 -5.76 12.89 19.73
C ILE A 76 -6.15 14.16 20.49
N ALA A 77 -5.77 14.28 21.77
CA ALA A 77 -6.09 15.46 22.56
C ALA A 77 -5.43 16.74 22.01
N TRP A 78 -4.21 16.63 21.47
CA TRP A 78 -3.52 17.75 20.82
C TRP A 78 -4.33 18.28 19.64
N PHE A 79 -4.78 17.42 18.73
CA PHE A 79 -5.54 17.86 17.56
C PHE A 79 -6.96 18.36 17.87
N GLN A 80 -7.48 18.10 19.07
CA GLN A 80 -8.72 18.69 19.59
C GLN A 80 -8.52 20.09 20.20
N ASP A 81 -7.29 20.54 20.40
CA ASP A 81 -7.01 21.89 20.87
C ASP A 81 -7.11 22.88 19.71
N PRO A 82 -8.01 23.89 19.74
CA PRO A 82 -8.13 24.89 18.67
C PRO A 82 -6.85 25.70 18.44
N ASP A 83 -5.91 25.71 19.39
CA ASP A 83 -4.62 26.42 19.28
C ASP A 83 -3.48 25.52 18.75
N ALA A 84 -3.74 24.27 18.38
CA ALA A 84 -2.72 23.31 17.94
C ALA A 84 -2.03 23.72 16.63
N ASN A 85 -2.75 24.41 15.73
CA ASN A 85 -2.26 24.83 14.42
C ASN A 85 -1.72 23.66 13.56
N GLY A 86 -2.29 22.46 13.74
CA GLY A 86 -1.91 21.25 13.02
C GLY A 86 -2.93 20.15 13.25
N SER A 87 -3.04 19.21 12.32
CA SER A 87 -3.98 18.09 12.35
C SER A 87 -3.51 16.96 11.44
N THR A 88 -4.04 15.76 11.65
CA THR A 88 -3.82 14.59 10.78
C THR A 88 -5.15 13.91 10.46
N HIS A 89 -5.18 13.05 9.45
CA HIS A 89 -6.40 12.27 9.14
C HIS A 89 -6.55 11.09 10.10
N TYR A 90 -5.44 10.45 10.45
CA TYR A 90 -5.42 9.22 11.24
C TYR A 90 -4.38 9.25 12.35
N VAL A 91 -4.70 8.61 13.46
CA VAL A 91 -3.76 8.29 14.54
C VAL A 91 -3.84 6.78 14.80
N VAL A 92 -2.71 6.11 15.01
CA VAL A 92 -2.64 4.67 15.31
C VAL A 92 -1.91 4.43 16.62
N GLU A 93 -2.49 3.58 17.47
CA GLU A 93 -1.95 3.18 18.77
C GLU A 93 -0.86 2.10 18.62
N ASN A 94 0.19 2.19 19.43
CA ASN A 94 1.28 1.22 19.46
C ASN A 94 1.02 0.13 20.50
N ASP A 95 -0.04 -0.66 20.29
CA ASP A 95 -0.41 -1.82 21.12
C ASP A 95 -0.63 -3.09 20.26
N ASP A 96 -1.00 -4.21 20.88
CA ASP A 96 -1.41 -5.45 20.23
C ASP A 96 -2.68 -6.04 20.91
N PRO A 97 -3.87 -5.91 20.30
CA PRO A 97 -4.11 -5.35 18.97
C PRO A 97 -4.00 -3.82 18.96
N ALA A 98 -3.61 -3.24 17.82
CA ALA A 98 -3.59 -1.79 17.64
C ALA A 98 -4.99 -1.23 17.34
N ASP A 99 -5.35 -0.13 17.99
CA ASP A 99 -6.48 0.71 17.63
C ASP A 99 -6.09 1.87 16.71
N ALA A 100 -7.09 2.49 16.09
CA ALA A 100 -6.91 3.65 15.20
C ALA A 100 -8.08 4.62 15.32
N THR A 101 -7.76 5.91 15.22
CA THR A 101 -8.73 7.01 15.24
C THR A 101 -8.62 7.82 13.95
N ARG A 102 -9.76 8.13 13.34
CA ARG A 102 -9.90 9.13 12.28
C ARG A 102 -10.28 10.48 12.88
N MET A 103 -9.56 11.52 12.48
CA MET A 103 -9.69 12.86 13.07
C MET A 103 -10.13 13.94 12.09
N VAL A 104 -9.65 13.89 10.85
CA VAL A 104 -10.08 14.79 9.76
C VAL A 104 -10.70 13.94 8.66
N ALA A 105 -11.80 14.39 8.06
CA ALA A 105 -12.41 13.70 6.94
C ALA A 105 -11.49 13.76 5.71
N GLU A 106 -11.57 12.78 4.80
CA GLU A 106 -10.66 12.77 3.65
C GLU A 106 -11.03 13.82 2.58
N GLU A 107 -12.26 14.32 2.61
CA GLU A 107 -12.68 15.48 1.80
C GLU A 107 -11.99 16.78 2.25
N ASP A 108 -11.65 16.90 3.54
CA ASP A 108 -11.04 18.09 4.18
C ASP A 108 -9.52 18.03 4.19
N VAL A 109 -8.81 19.17 4.07
CA VAL A 109 -7.34 19.19 4.08
C VAL A 109 -6.79 19.30 5.51
N ALA A 110 -6.24 18.20 6.06
CA ALA A 110 -5.49 18.25 7.32
C ALA A 110 -4.14 18.97 7.17
N TRP A 111 -3.67 19.63 8.24
CA TRP A 111 -2.43 20.39 8.26
C TRP A 111 -1.31 19.61 8.98
N HIS A 112 -0.64 18.70 8.28
CA HIS A 112 0.37 17.81 8.89
C HIS A 112 1.78 17.92 8.29
N ALA A 113 1.91 18.33 7.03
CA ALA A 113 3.16 18.13 6.26
C ALA A 113 4.12 19.32 6.29
N GLY A 114 3.75 20.44 6.94
CA GLY A 114 4.53 21.68 6.87
C GLY A 114 4.68 22.25 5.44
N ASN A 115 3.91 21.77 4.48
CA ASN A 115 3.91 22.19 3.08
C ASN A 115 2.47 22.10 2.54
N TRP A 116 1.90 23.24 2.13
CA TRP A 116 0.50 23.32 1.71
C TRP A 116 0.17 22.42 0.51
N GLY A 117 1.07 22.35 -0.47
CA GLY A 117 0.87 21.49 -1.64
C GLY A 117 0.76 20.03 -1.21
N TYR A 118 1.63 19.59 -0.32
CA TYR A 118 1.55 18.21 0.19
C TYR A 118 0.34 17.99 1.10
N ASN A 119 -0.06 18.94 1.94
CA ASN A 119 -1.32 18.83 2.71
C ASN A 119 -2.52 18.59 1.77
N ALA A 120 -2.64 19.37 0.71
CA ALA A 120 -3.77 19.29 -0.21
C ALA A 120 -3.80 17.96 -1.01
N HIS A 121 -2.64 17.37 -1.29
CA HIS A 121 -2.50 16.17 -2.13
C HIS A 121 -2.17 14.89 -1.33
N SER A 122 -2.32 14.90 -0.01
CA SER A 122 -1.94 13.76 0.83
C SER A 122 -2.89 13.45 1.98
N LEU A 123 -2.80 12.21 2.46
CA LEU A 123 -3.33 11.82 3.75
C LEU A 123 -2.19 11.59 4.75
N GLY A 124 -2.14 12.36 5.83
CA GLY A 124 -1.29 12.09 6.99
C GLY A 124 -1.84 11.02 7.94
N LEU A 125 -0.94 10.21 8.50
CA LEU A 125 -1.19 9.29 9.60
C LEU A 125 -0.07 9.40 10.65
N GLU A 126 -0.48 9.64 11.90
CA GLU A 126 0.38 9.71 13.07
C GLU A 126 0.49 8.35 13.77
N HIS A 127 1.70 7.88 14.00
CA HIS A 127 1.95 6.71 14.83
C HIS A 127 2.30 7.16 16.25
N GLU A 128 1.65 6.58 17.25
CA GLU A 128 2.07 6.71 18.64
C GLU A 128 3.54 6.30 18.81
N GLY A 129 4.32 7.14 19.47
CA GLY A 129 5.72 6.87 19.77
C GLY A 129 6.63 8.08 19.62
N TYR A 130 7.93 7.78 19.64
CA TYR A 130 9.06 8.68 19.61
C TYR A 130 10.11 8.15 18.62
N THR A 131 10.57 9.02 17.74
CA THR A 131 11.40 8.73 16.56
C THR A 131 12.69 7.95 16.84
N ASP A 132 13.26 8.12 18.04
CA ASP A 132 14.55 7.54 18.45
C ASP A 132 14.45 6.51 19.59
N GLU A 133 13.24 6.22 20.09
CA GLU A 133 13.05 5.37 21.27
C GLU A 133 12.08 4.20 21.06
N THR A 134 11.09 4.37 20.19
CA THR A 134 9.95 3.45 20.16
C THR A 134 10.25 2.18 19.38
N ALA A 135 9.97 1.03 20.00
CA ALA A 135 9.85 -0.24 19.31
C ALA A 135 8.40 -0.43 18.88
N PHE A 136 8.13 -0.26 17.59
CA PHE A 136 6.78 -0.36 17.02
C PHE A 136 6.28 -1.82 16.93
N THR A 137 5.03 -2.06 17.32
CA THR A 137 4.39 -3.39 17.29
C THR A 137 4.03 -3.81 15.86
N ASP A 138 3.91 -5.12 15.63
CA ASP A 138 3.41 -5.65 14.35
C ASP A 138 2.00 -5.18 14.06
N ALA A 139 1.14 -5.16 15.08
CA ALA A 139 -0.25 -4.75 14.94
C ALA A 139 -0.37 -3.28 14.50
N LEU A 140 0.49 -2.38 14.97
CA LEU A 140 0.55 -0.99 14.51
C LEU A 140 0.96 -0.90 13.03
N TYR A 141 2.05 -1.59 12.64
CA TYR A 141 2.47 -1.60 11.22
C TYR A 141 1.37 -2.15 10.31
N GLU A 142 0.71 -3.22 10.73
CA GLU A 142 -0.37 -3.83 9.98
C GLU A 142 -1.57 -2.90 9.86
N LYS A 143 -2.03 -2.29 10.97
CA LYS A 143 -3.16 -1.35 10.96
C LYS A 143 -2.88 -0.17 10.04
N SER A 144 -1.71 0.44 10.16
CA SER A 144 -1.27 1.55 9.33
C SER A 144 -1.22 1.18 7.84
N ALA A 145 -0.64 0.02 7.52
CA ALA A 145 -0.53 -0.45 6.15
C ALA A 145 -1.89 -0.71 5.51
N ARG A 146 -2.87 -1.22 6.27
CA ARG A 146 -4.24 -1.40 5.80
C ARG A 146 -4.94 -0.07 5.49
N ILE A 147 -4.68 0.98 6.27
CA ILE A 147 -5.21 2.32 6.01
C ILE A 147 -4.56 2.90 4.74
N ALA A 148 -3.24 2.74 4.59
CA ALA A 148 -2.52 3.19 3.39
C ALA A 148 -2.96 2.44 2.13
N GLN A 149 -3.19 1.12 2.21
CA GLN A 149 -3.73 0.30 1.12
C GLN A 149 -5.08 0.82 0.66
N TRP A 150 -6.02 0.94 1.60
CA TRP A 150 -7.34 1.49 1.31
C TRP A 150 -7.25 2.86 0.65
N ALA A 151 -6.37 3.74 1.13
CA ALA A 151 -6.17 5.06 0.53
C ALA A 151 -5.60 4.96 -0.89
N GLY A 152 -4.56 4.14 -1.11
CA GLY A 152 -3.97 3.94 -2.43
C GLY A 152 -4.97 3.38 -3.45
N GLU A 153 -5.80 2.43 -3.02
CA GLU A 153 -6.86 1.84 -3.84
C GLU A 153 -8.00 2.85 -4.12
N THR A 154 -8.39 3.63 -3.12
CA THR A 154 -9.48 4.62 -3.24
C THR A 154 -9.11 5.80 -4.13
N TYR A 155 -7.89 6.31 -4.00
CA TYR A 155 -7.43 7.51 -4.69
C TYR A 155 -6.52 7.21 -5.90
N GLY A 156 -6.13 5.96 -6.11
CA GLY A 156 -5.40 5.50 -7.30
C GLY A 156 -3.91 5.81 -7.31
N PHE A 157 -3.26 5.90 -6.14
CA PHE A 157 -1.81 6.11 -6.04
C PHE A 157 -1.07 4.82 -5.66
N PRO A 158 0.19 4.64 -6.10
CA PRO A 158 0.93 3.41 -5.86
C PRO A 158 1.37 3.30 -4.39
N LEU A 159 1.30 2.11 -3.80
CA LEU A 159 1.81 1.84 -2.44
C LEU A 159 3.35 1.77 -2.34
N ARG A 160 4.04 2.35 -3.33
CA ARG A 160 5.49 2.46 -3.35
C ARG A 160 5.96 3.40 -2.24
N VAL A 161 6.83 2.89 -1.36
CA VAL A 161 7.52 3.70 -0.37
C VAL A 161 8.63 4.53 -1.02
N ARG A 162 8.68 5.82 -0.72
CA ARG A 162 9.73 6.77 -1.13
C ARG A 162 10.58 7.17 0.06
N ARG A 163 11.67 6.43 0.27
CA ARG A 163 12.51 6.55 1.47
C ARG A 163 13.69 7.50 1.35
N TYR A 164 14.32 7.56 0.19
CA TYR A 164 15.67 8.15 0.07
C TYR A 164 15.64 9.60 -0.39
N ASP A 165 14.86 9.87 -1.42
CA ASP A 165 14.81 11.19 -2.04
C ASP A 165 13.73 12.05 -1.39
N VAL A 166 14.04 13.34 -1.21
CA VAL A 166 13.03 14.37 -0.97
C VAL A 166 12.03 14.35 -2.14
N ALA A 167 10.76 14.55 -1.84
CA ALA A 167 9.74 14.54 -2.86
C ALA A 167 9.84 15.77 -3.79
N PRO A 168 9.31 15.70 -5.03
CA PRO A 168 9.37 16.82 -5.96
C PRO A 168 8.80 18.11 -5.37
N CYS A 169 9.31 19.28 -5.79
CA CYS A 169 8.74 20.58 -5.39
C CYS A 169 7.22 20.62 -5.64
N ASP A 170 6.80 20.18 -6.82
CA ASP A 170 5.40 20.09 -7.18
C ASP A 170 4.87 18.72 -6.72
N PRO A 171 3.90 18.66 -5.78
CA PRO A 171 3.35 17.39 -5.32
C PRO A 171 2.67 16.60 -6.46
N THR A 172 2.34 17.24 -7.58
CA THR A 172 1.72 16.62 -8.75
C THR A 172 2.73 16.00 -9.74
N ASP A 173 4.04 16.17 -9.51
CA ASP A 173 5.08 15.53 -10.30
C ASP A 173 5.27 14.05 -9.91
N GLY A 174 5.15 13.16 -10.90
CA GLY A 174 5.27 11.71 -10.70
C GLY A 174 3.97 11.06 -10.22
N ALA A 175 4.07 9.81 -9.77
CA ALA A 175 2.92 8.98 -9.44
C ALA A 175 2.43 9.10 -7.99
N GLY A 176 3.19 9.77 -7.12
CA GLY A 176 2.91 9.78 -5.68
C GLY A 176 3.48 8.56 -4.94
N GLY A 177 2.87 8.26 -3.80
CA GLY A 177 3.12 7.05 -3.01
C GLY A 177 3.17 7.26 -1.50
N VAL A 178 3.76 6.29 -0.80
CA VAL A 178 3.93 6.32 0.65
C VAL A 178 5.25 6.99 0.99
N ILE A 179 5.26 7.92 1.95
CA ILE A 179 6.43 8.76 2.22
C ILE A 179 6.53 9.15 3.70
N GLY A 180 7.74 9.34 4.21
CA GLY A 180 7.95 9.91 5.55
C GLY A 180 7.87 11.43 5.54
N HIS A 181 7.50 12.04 6.68
CA HIS A 181 7.48 13.49 6.80
C HIS A 181 8.85 14.13 6.52
N ASP A 182 9.93 13.45 6.94
CA ASP A 182 11.34 13.80 6.67
C ASP A 182 11.69 13.95 5.18
N ARG A 183 10.84 13.45 4.28
CA ARG A 183 11.01 13.56 2.82
C ARG A 183 10.04 14.53 2.16
N ILE A 184 9.17 15.19 2.91
CA ILE A 184 8.34 16.27 2.38
C ILE A 184 9.22 17.50 2.15
N PRO A 185 9.23 18.10 0.95
CA PRO A 185 10.07 19.27 0.67
C PRO A 185 9.67 20.47 1.53
N ASP A 186 10.66 21.21 2.00
CA ASP A 186 10.46 22.54 2.54
C ASP A 186 9.86 23.44 1.43
N PRO A 187 8.78 24.20 1.70
CA PRO A 187 8.12 25.04 0.69
C PRO A 187 9.00 26.17 0.14
N ASP A 188 10.04 26.59 0.88
CA ASP A 188 11.00 27.62 0.50
C ASP A 188 12.33 27.03 -0.04
N ASP A 189 12.61 25.75 0.19
CA ASP A 189 13.78 25.02 -0.29
C ASP A 189 13.50 23.52 -0.54
N CYS A 190 13.04 23.18 -1.75
CA CYS A 190 12.64 21.80 -2.04
C CYS A 190 13.77 20.76 -2.03
N ASP A 191 15.05 21.19 -1.96
CA ASP A 191 16.17 20.25 -1.80
C ASP A 191 16.29 19.76 -0.35
N SER A 192 15.60 20.42 0.58
CA SER A 192 15.53 20.09 2.01
C SER A 192 14.21 19.39 2.35
N GLY A 193 14.29 18.32 3.15
CA GLY A 193 13.11 17.54 3.60
C GLY A 193 12.63 17.93 5.01
N GLY A 194 11.44 17.48 5.38
CA GLY A 194 10.82 17.73 6.69
C GLY A 194 9.78 18.87 6.71
N GLY A 195 9.36 19.37 5.54
CA GLY A 195 8.50 20.54 5.43
C GLY A 195 9.11 21.80 6.06
N ALA A 196 8.31 22.84 6.27
CA ALA A 196 8.78 24.11 6.84
C ALA A 196 9.35 24.01 8.27
N GLY A 197 9.07 22.91 8.97
CA GLY A 197 9.58 22.64 10.31
C GLY A 197 10.90 21.87 10.35
N ALA A 198 11.42 21.42 9.20
CA ALA A 198 12.56 20.51 9.10
C ALA A 198 12.40 19.26 9.99
N HIS A 199 11.19 18.69 9.98
CA HIS A 199 10.84 17.49 10.70
C HIS A 199 11.69 16.28 10.27
N THR A 200 11.94 15.37 11.21
CA THR A 200 12.78 14.17 10.99
C THR A 200 12.01 12.86 11.16
N ASP A 201 10.72 12.93 11.49
CA ASP A 201 9.87 11.75 11.61
C ASP A 201 9.58 11.11 10.23
N PRO A 202 9.41 9.77 10.16
CA PRO A 202 9.18 8.83 11.26
C PRO A 202 10.45 8.35 12.00
N GLY A 203 11.63 8.87 11.65
CA GLY A 203 12.82 8.74 12.47
C GLY A 203 13.59 7.43 12.34
N SER A 204 14.60 7.27 13.20
CA SER A 204 15.59 6.19 13.09
C SER A 204 15.07 4.82 13.51
N THR A 205 14.05 4.78 14.37
CA THR A 205 13.44 3.53 14.86
C THR A 205 12.34 2.99 13.95
N TRP A 206 11.84 3.80 13.00
CA TRP A 206 10.86 3.34 12.03
C TRP A 206 11.48 2.38 11.01
N ASN A 207 10.94 1.17 10.93
CA ASN A 207 11.41 0.14 10.03
C ASN A 207 10.59 0.12 8.74
N TRP A 208 11.05 0.87 7.74
CA TRP A 208 10.45 0.91 6.42
C TRP A 208 10.32 -0.47 5.76
N GLY A 209 11.29 -1.37 5.93
CA GLY A 209 11.22 -2.72 5.34
C GLY A 209 10.09 -3.56 5.95
N ARG A 210 9.88 -3.44 7.27
CA ARG A 210 8.74 -4.08 7.95
C ARG A 210 7.41 -3.49 7.47
N TYR A 211 7.32 -2.16 7.38
CA TYR A 211 6.11 -1.50 6.88
C TYR A 211 5.77 -1.88 5.43
N GLU A 212 6.76 -1.90 4.54
CA GLU A 212 6.61 -2.39 3.17
C GLU A 212 6.14 -3.85 3.11
N GLY A 213 6.62 -4.69 4.04
CA GLY A 213 6.15 -6.05 4.20
C GLY A 213 4.63 -6.09 4.41
N TYR A 214 4.11 -5.28 5.34
CA TYR A 214 2.67 -5.19 5.59
C TYR A 214 1.89 -4.52 4.46
N LEU A 215 2.44 -3.50 3.81
CA LEU A 215 1.84 -2.86 2.61
C LEU A 215 1.65 -3.86 1.47
N ARG A 216 2.47 -4.91 1.38
CA ARG A 216 2.32 -5.99 0.40
C ARG A 216 1.43 -7.12 0.88
N ARG A 217 1.58 -7.52 2.15
CA ARG A 217 0.96 -8.73 2.70
C ARG A 217 -0.56 -8.74 2.63
N ASN A 218 -1.18 -7.56 2.61
CA ASN A 218 -2.63 -7.39 2.55
C ASN A 218 -3.11 -6.81 1.20
N HIS A 219 -2.24 -6.72 0.18
CA HIS A 219 -2.58 -6.19 -1.14
C HIS A 219 -2.11 -7.16 -2.24
N LEU A 220 -2.87 -8.26 -2.40
CA LEU A 220 -2.72 -9.22 -3.50
C LEU A 220 -3.65 -8.85 -4.66
N ASP A 221 -3.18 -9.05 -5.87
CA ASP A 221 -3.94 -8.94 -7.11
C ASP A 221 -4.40 -10.33 -7.60
N VAL A 222 -5.45 -10.38 -8.41
CA VAL A 222 -5.81 -11.63 -9.10
C VAL A 222 -4.64 -12.05 -10.01
N TRP A 223 -4.33 -13.34 -10.00
CA TRP A 223 -3.18 -14.00 -10.60
C TRP A 223 -1.88 -13.93 -9.81
N ASP A 224 -1.88 -13.30 -8.63
CA ASP A 224 -0.76 -13.36 -7.73
C ASP A 224 -0.53 -14.77 -7.19
N SER A 225 0.72 -15.21 -7.23
CA SER A 225 1.14 -16.45 -6.59
C SER A 225 1.38 -16.27 -5.11
N VAL A 226 0.88 -17.21 -4.33
CA VAL A 226 0.83 -17.12 -2.89
C VAL A 226 1.35 -18.38 -2.25
N VAL A 227 1.90 -18.24 -1.05
CA VAL A 227 2.24 -19.34 -0.16
C VAL A 227 1.54 -19.07 1.17
N THR A 228 1.13 -20.09 1.92
CA THR A 228 0.61 -19.89 3.29
C THR A 228 1.75 -19.82 4.31
N ASP A 229 1.66 -18.97 5.32
CA ASP A 229 2.63 -18.91 6.44
C ASP A 229 2.14 -19.58 7.73
N ALA A 230 0.94 -20.17 7.66
CA ALA A 230 0.32 -20.90 8.74
C ALA A 230 -0.68 -21.90 8.14
N ASP A 231 -1.17 -22.82 8.98
CA ASP A 231 -2.30 -23.67 8.62
C ASP A 231 -3.56 -22.80 8.43
N LEU A 232 -3.95 -22.59 7.17
CA LEU A 232 -4.97 -21.63 6.79
C LEU A 232 -6.30 -22.32 6.47
N SER A 233 -7.39 -21.84 7.07
CA SER A 233 -8.72 -22.35 6.78
C SER A 233 -9.18 -21.91 5.39
N VAL A 234 -9.44 -22.87 4.51
CA VAL A 234 -10.01 -22.63 3.18
C VAL A 234 -11.53 -22.76 3.26
N ARG A 235 -12.27 -21.77 2.76
CA ARG A 235 -13.72 -21.65 2.93
C ARG A 235 -14.48 -21.56 1.61
N ASP A 236 -15.77 -21.89 1.63
CA ASP A 236 -16.66 -21.75 0.47
C ASP A 236 -17.14 -20.31 0.18
N GLY A 237 -16.64 -19.33 0.94
CA GLY A 237 -16.88 -17.91 0.71
C GLY A 237 -16.01 -16.99 1.60
N PRO A 238 -15.95 -15.69 1.28
CA PRO A 238 -15.07 -14.71 1.93
C PRO A 238 -15.58 -14.33 3.32
N GLY A 239 -15.33 -15.14 4.34
CA GLY A 239 -15.74 -14.86 5.71
C GLY A 239 -15.66 -16.06 6.66
N THR A 240 -15.41 -15.78 7.92
CA THR A 240 -15.39 -16.74 9.04
C THR A 240 -16.71 -17.48 9.25
N TYR A 241 -17.84 -16.95 8.78
CA TYR A 241 -19.16 -17.59 8.85
C TYR A 241 -19.44 -18.56 7.70
N TYR A 242 -18.63 -18.56 6.64
CA TYR A 242 -18.69 -19.55 5.56
C TYR A 242 -18.12 -20.89 6.00
N SER A 243 -18.55 -21.98 5.34
CA SER A 243 -18.13 -23.33 5.72
C SER A 243 -16.67 -23.53 5.40
N ARG A 244 -15.90 -24.11 6.34
CA ARG A 244 -14.53 -24.55 6.05
C ARG A 244 -14.59 -25.81 5.17
N VAL A 245 -14.07 -25.70 3.95
CA VAL A 245 -14.02 -26.78 2.97
C VAL A 245 -12.71 -27.55 3.01
N ASP A 246 -11.62 -26.90 3.43
CA ASP A 246 -10.31 -27.53 3.58
C ASP A 246 -9.41 -26.76 4.56
N VAL A 247 -8.18 -27.24 4.74
CA VAL A 247 -7.07 -26.51 5.38
C VAL A 247 -5.88 -26.55 4.44
N ALA A 248 -5.33 -25.39 4.10
CA ALA A 248 -4.06 -25.27 3.40
C ALA A 248 -2.93 -25.27 4.46
N PRO A 249 -2.11 -26.33 4.57
CA PRO A 249 -1.00 -26.35 5.53
C PRO A 249 -0.03 -25.18 5.33
N GLU A 250 0.74 -24.79 6.35
CA GLU A 250 1.87 -23.85 6.18
C GLU A 250 2.79 -24.29 5.02
N GLY A 251 3.19 -23.33 4.18
CA GLY A 251 4.04 -23.56 3.01
C GLY A 251 3.29 -24.01 1.75
N THR A 252 1.96 -24.06 1.78
CA THR A 252 1.14 -24.44 0.61
C THR A 252 1.10 -23.31 -0.40
N SER A 253 1.49 -23.60 -1.64
CA SER A 253 1.40 -22.66 -2.75
C SER A 253 -0.01 -22.58 -3.36
N GLY A 254 -0.29 -21.50 -4.07
CA GLY A 254 -1.48 -21.34 -4.90
C GLY A 254 -1.45 -20.06 -5.71
N THR A 255 -2.51 -19.81 -6.46
CA THR A 255 -2.71 -18.58 -7.23
C THR A 255 -4.01 -17.91 -6.80
N VAL A 256 -3.99 -16.61 -6.55
CA VAL A 256 -5.21 -15.81 -6.31
C VAL A 256 -6.05 -15.81 -7.58
N ILE A 257 -7.30 -16.26 -7.48
CA ILE A 257 -8.23 -16.35 -8.61
C ILE A 257 -9.45 -15.43 -8.47
N ASP A 258 -9.73 -14.92 -7.26
CA ASP A 258 -10.76 -13.91 -7.02
C ASP A 258 -10.49 -13.12 -5.72
N GLY A 259 -11.23 -12.04 -5.52
CA GLY A 259 -11.04 -11.08 -4.45
C GLY A 259 -10.23 -9.85 -4.88
N PRO A 260 -9.83 -8.99 -3.93
CA PRO A 260 -10.11 -9.10 -2.48
C PRO A 260 -11.58 -8.86 -2.11
N VAL A 261 -12.01 -9.46 -1.01
CA VAL A 261 -13.27 -9.13 -0.31
C VAL A 261 -12.97 -8.84 1.15
N ASP A 262 -13.17 -7.60 1.58
CA ASP A 262 -13.07 -7.25 3.00
C ASP A 262 -14.35 -7.66 3.73
N ASN A 263 -14.22 -8.52 4.73
CA ASN A 263 -15.32 -8.99 5.56
C ASN A 263 -14.80 -9.41 6.93
N ASP A 264 -15.65 -9.32 7.96
CA ASP A 264 -15.35 -9.74 9.34
C ASP A 264 -13.97 -9.38 9.92
N GLY A 265 -13.43 -8.23 9.48
CA GLY A 265 -12.15 -7.70 9.93
C GLY A 265 -10.94 -8.15 9.10
N TYR A 266 -11.14 -9.14 8.21
CA TYR A 266 -10.11 -9.71 7.35
C TYR A 266 -10.32 -9.33 5.88
N ARG A 267 -9.24 -9.43 5.11
CA ARG A 267 -9.29 -9.37 3.66
C ARG A 267 -9.21 -10.78 3.11
N TRP A 268 -10.21 -11.18 2.35
CA TRP A 268 -10.36 -12.54 1.84
C TRP A 268 -9.99 -12.61 0.36
N TYR A 269 -9.31 -13.69 -0.03
CA TYR A 269 -8.93 -14.00 -1.39
C TYR A 269 -9.36 -15.41 -1.73
N GLU A 270 -9.95 -15.62 -2.91
CA GLU A 270 -10.15 -16.97 -3.43
C GLU A 270 -8.84 -17.43 -4.05
N VAL A 271 -8.33 -18.56 -3.58
CA VAL A 271 -7.05 -19.11 -4.00
C VAL A 271 -7.29 -20.46 -4.65
N ALA A 272 -6.73 -20.65 -5.85
CA ALA A 272 -6.51 -21.94 -6.44
C ALA A 272 -5.24 -22.54 -5.81
N TYR A 273 -5.41 -23.34 -4.77
CA TYR A 273 -4.30 -23.96 -4.07
C TYR A 273 -3.72 -25.16 -4.83
N ASP A 274 -2.42 -25.35 -4.69
CA ASP A 274 -1.68 -26.49 -5.22
C ASP A 274 -1.77 -27.71 -4.27
N ASP A 275 -1.02 -28.77 -4.60
CA ASP A 275 -0.80 -29.95 -3.76
C ASP A 275 -2.07 -30.69 -3.28
N GLY A 276 -3.17 -30.51 -4.02
CA GLY A 276 -4.43 -31.20 -3.77
C GLY A 276 -5.30 -30.58 -2.68
N VAL A 277 -4.94 -29.39 -2.20
CA VAL A 277 -5.81 -28.57 -1.34
C VAL A 277 -6.96 -28.02 -2.19
N ALA A 278 -8.17 -27.97 -1.63
CA ALA A 278 -9.32 -27.42 -2.34
C ALA A 278 -9.14 -25.93 -2.66
N ASN A 279 -9.64 -25.49 -3.81
CA ASN A 279 -9.79 -24.06 -4.08
C ASN A 279 -10.83 -23.47 -3.12
N GLY A 280 -10.59 -22.24 -2.67
CA GLY A 280 -11.56 -21.51 -1.88
C GLY A 280 -10.98 -20.26 -1.24
N TRP A 281 -11.77 -19.66 -0.36
CA TRP A 281 -11.51 -18.38 0.24
C TRP A 281 -10.69 -18.50 1.51
N SER A 282 -9.61 -17.74 1.56
CA SER A 282 -8.68 -17.68 2.68
C SER A 282 -8.40 -16.23 3.05
N ALA A 283 -8.18 -15.97 4.33
CA ALA A 283 -7.92 -14.62 4.83
C ALA A 283 -6.43 -14.27 4.74
N ALA A 284 -6.10 -13.06 4.26
CA ALA A 284 -4.85 -12.38 4.57
C ALA A 284 -4.87 -11.93 6.05
N PRO A 285 -3.71 -11.86 6.74
CA PRO A 285 -2.35 -11.81 6.20
C PRO A 285 -1.67 -13.19 6.05
N TRP A 286 -2.36 -14.30 6.30
CA TRP A 286 -1.76 -15.65 6.35
C TRP A 286 -1.38 -16.25 4.99
N VAL A 287 -1.50 -15.44 3.96
CA VAL A 287 -1.16 -15.73 2.58
C VAL A 287 -0.04 -14.75 2.18
N PRO A 288 1.22 -14.98 2.58
CA PRO A 288 2.33 -14.19 2.05
C PRO A 288 2.41 -14.35 0.52
N TYR A 289 2.54 -13.21 -0.16
CA TYR A 289 2.73 -13.14 -1.60
C TYR A 289 4.12 -13.55 -2.05
N SER A 290 4.28 -14.09 -3.25
CA SER A 290 5.54 -14.04 -3.99
C SER A 290 5.37 -13.17 -5.22
N ARG A 291 6.14 -12.07 -5.33
CA ARG A 291 6.08 -11.17 -6.49
C ARG A 291 6.35 -11.83 -7.84
N PHE A 292 7.11 -12.89 -7.82
CA PHE A 292 7.46 -13.63 -9.01
C PHE A 292 7.33 -15.13 -8.72
N ASP A 293 6.81 -15.88 -9.67
CA ASP A 293 6.96 -17.33 -9.69
C ASP A 293 8.37 -17.73 -10.08
N VAL A 294 8.82 -18.89 -9.60
CA VAL A 294 9.97 -19.54 -10.23
C VAL A 294 9.61 -19.81 -11.69
N TRP A 295 10.52 -19.47 -12.59
CA TRP A 295 10.39 -19.41 -14.05
C TRP A 295 9.64 -18.20 -14.61
N GLN A 296 9.23 -17.24 -13.78
CA GLN A 296 8.73 -15.95 -14.26
C GLN A 296 9.89 -15.02 -14.63
N ASP A 297 9.72 -14.28 -15.72
CA ASP A 297 10.66 -13.22 -16.09
C ASP A 297 10.41 -11.97 -15.24
N ALA A 298 11.48 -11.32 -14.83
CA ALA A 298 11.48 -10.09 -14.08
C ALA A 298 12.52 -9.11 -14.67
N THR A 299 12.24 -7.81 -14.58
CA THR A 299 13.13 -6.77 -15.11
C THR A 299 13.60 -5.85 -13.99
N THR A 300 14.89 -5.53 -13.91
CA THR A 300 15.38 -4.57 -12.91
C THR A 300 14.87 -3.15 -13.20
N ARG A 301 14.44 -2.45 -12.15
CA ARG A 301 13.99 -1.04 -12.19
C ARG A 301 15.10 -0.04 -11.89
N VAL A 302 16.23 -0.53 -11.39
CA VAL A 302 17.42 0.23 -10.99
C VAL A 302 18.64 -0.65 -11.21
N ASP A 303 19.84 -0.08 -11.08
CA ASP A 303 21.06 -0.88 -10.91
C ASP A 303 20.97 -1.71 -9.62
N LEU A 304 20.68 -3.00 -9.77
CA LEU A 304 20.28 -3.88 -8.69
C LEU A 304 21.43 -4.81 -8.27
N SER A 305 21.75 -4.81 -6.98
CA SER A 305 22.77 -5.72 -6.45
C SER A 305 22.30 -7.18 -6.56
N VAL A 306 23.21 -8.03 -7.06
CA VAL A 306 23.05 -9.48 -7.10
C VAL A 306 23.97 -10.08 -6.04
N ARG A 307 23.43 -10.94 -5.17
CA ARG A 307 24.12 -11.46 -3.98
C ARG A 307 24.15 -12.99 -3.95
N ASP A 308 25.10 -13.56 -3.22
CA ASP A 308 25.24 -15.02 -3.10
C ASP A 308 24.24 -15.66 -2.11
N ALA A 309 23.57 -14.85 -1.29
CA ALA A 309 22.51 -15.27 -0.39
C ALA A 309 21.45 -14.15 -0.25
N PRO A 310 20.21 -14.49 0.14
CA PRO A 310 19.12 -13.54 0.33
C PRO A 310 19.31 -12.69 1.60
N SER A 311 20.29 -11.78 1.60
CA SER A 311 20.57 -10.89 2.73
C SER A 311 21.29 -9.63 2.26
N THR A 312 20.99 -8.50 2.91
CA THR A 312 21.72 -7.25 2.67
C THR A 312 23.18 -7.31 3.12
N THR A 313 23.52 -8.27 3.97
CA THR A 313 24.88 -8.51 4.49
C THR A 313 25.65 -9.59 3.74
N ALA A 314 24.98 -10.33 2.84
CA ALA A 314 25.60 -11.33 1.97
C ALA A 314 26.56 -10.69 0.95
N ASP A 315 27.49 -11.48 0.42
CA ASP A 315 28.49 -10.96 -0.51
C ASP A 315 27.81 -10.55 -1.82
N ARG A 316 28.14 -9.35 -2.31
CA ARG A 316 27.65 -8.88 -3.60
C ARG A 316 28.49 -9.51 -4.71
N VAL A 317 27.88 -10.40 -5.47
CA VAL A 317 28.53 -11.13 -6.57
C VAL A 317 28.49 -10.38 -7.89
N ASP A 318 27.47 -9.53 -8.10
CA ASP A 318 27.34 -8.71 -9.30
C ASP A 318 26.39 -7.51 -9.09
N VAL A 319 26.20 -6.70 -10.13
CA VAL A 319 25.16 -5.68 -10.24
C VAL A 319 24.46 -5.85 -11.60
N ALA A 320 23.17 -6.14 -11.59
CA ALA A 320 22.33 -6.16 -12.77
C ALA A 320 21.88 -4.72 -13.10
N PRO A 321 22.31 -4.12 -14.24
CA PRO A 321 21.94 -2.75 -14.60
C PRO A 321 20.43 -2.55 -14.68
N GLU A 322 19.93 -1.32 -14.54
CA GLU A 322 18.51 -0.99 -14.81
C GLU A 322 18.05 -1.49 -16.19
N GLY A 323 16.86 -2.11 -16.25
CA GLY A 323 16.28 -2.68 -17.47
C GLY A 323 16.79 -4.07 -17.83
N THR A 324 17.62 -4.69 -16.97
CA THR A 324 18.10 -6.06 -17.18
C THR A 324 16.98 -7.06 -16.90
N THR A 325 16.70 -7.93 -17.87
CA THR A 325 15.76 -9.03 -17.73
C THR A 325 16.43 -10.24 -17.08
N GLY A 326 15.66 -11.05 -16.37
CA GLY A 326 16.13 -12.32 -15.82
C GLY A 326 14.95 -13.22 -15.46
N THR A 327 15.18 -14.51 -15.46
CA THR A 327 14.17 -15.49 -15.03
C THR A 327 14.40 -15.83 -13.57
N VAL A 328 13.36 -15.78 -12.75
CA VAL A 328 13.43 -16.20 -11.34
C VAL A 328 13.68 -17.70 -11.28
N VAL A 329 14.70 -18.14 -10.55
CA VAL A 329 15.11 -19.55 -10.45
C VAL A 329 14.99 -20.12 -9.03
N ASP A 330 14.90 -19.26 -8.01
CA ASP A 330 14.63 -19.64 -6.62
C ASP A 330 14.02 -18.47 -5.83
N GLY A 331 13.53 -18.76 -4.63
CA GLY A 331 12.79 -17.83 -3.78
C GLY A 331 11.27 -18.04 -3.84
N PRO A 332 10.49 -17.21 -3.12
CA PRO A 332 10.94 -16.06 -2.33
C PRO A 332 11.62 -16.47 -1.00
N VAL A 333 12.56 -15.64 -0.53
CA VAL A 333 13.09 -15.70 0.84
C VAL A 333 12.97 -14.33 1.50
N ASP A 334 12.28 -14.25 2.63
CA ASP A 334 12.15 -13.01 3.39
C ASP A 334 13.29 -12.87 4.40
N ASN A 335 14.09 -11.82 4.26
CA ASN A 335 15.22 -11.55 5.17
C ASN A 335 15.67 -10.09 5.11
N ASP A 336 16.14 -9.55 6.25
CA ASP A 336 16.59 -8.16 6.40
C ASP A 336 15.59 -7.09 5.91
N GLY A 337 14.29 -7.38 5.97
CA GLY A 337 13.24 -6.47 5.51
C GLY A 337 13.03 -6.44 3.98
N TYR A 338 13.64 -7.38 3.25
CA TYR A 338 13.40 -7.56 1.81
C TYR A 338 12.91 -8.97 1.53
N ARG A 339 12.05 -9.08 0.52
CA ARG A 339 11.77 -10.34 -0.15
C ARG A 339 12.78 -10.54 -1.27
N TRP A 340 13.57 -11.59 -1.17
CA TRP A 340 14.63 -11.92 -2.10
C TRP A 340 14.18 -12.98 -3.10
N PHE A 341 14.65 -12.84 -4.33
CA PHE A 341 14.48 -13.80 -5.41
C PHE A 341 15.85 -14.10 -5.98
N GLU A 342 16.12 -15.37 -6.28
CA GLU A 342 17.29 -15.72 -7.08
C GLU A 342 16.90 -15.61 -8.54
N LEU A 343 17.65 -14.83 -9.32
CA LEU A 343 17.40 -14.63 -10.74
C LEU A 343 18.57 -15.13 -11.56
N ASP A 344 18.26 -15.81 -12.65
CA ASP A 344 19.17 -16.03 -13.75
C ASP A 344 19.02 -14.86 -14.74
N TYR A 345 19.87 -13.84 -14.58
CA TYR A 345 19.80 -12.62 -15.39
C TYR A 345 20.40 -12.80 -16.78
N ASP A 346 19.79 -12.15 -17.76
CA ASP A 346 20.29 -12.05 -19.12
C ASP A 346 21.53 -11.15 -19.18
N GLY A 347 22.71 -11.75 -19.04
CA GLY A 347 23.98 -11.05 -19.18
C GLY A 347 24.56 -10.45 -17.89
N ALA A 348 23.98 -10.78 -16.73
CA ALA A 348 24.58 -10.60 -15.41
C ALA A 348 24.68 -11.95 -14.68
N ALA A 349 25.34 -12.00 -13.52
CA ALA A 349 25.44 -13.23 -12.74
C ALA A 349 24.08 -13.70 -12.23
N THR A 350 23.91 -15.02 -12.11
CA THR A 350 22.81 -15.61 -11.35
C THR A 350 23.00 -15.33 -9.86
N GLY A 351 21.95 -14.89 -9.16
CA GLY A 351 21.99 -14.72 -7.70
C GLY A 351 20.80 -13.96 -7.13
N TRP A 352 20.87 -13.68 -5.83
CA TRP A 352 19.77 -13.11 -5.06
C TRP A 352 19.68 -11.59 -5.19
N SER A 353 18.51 -11.11 -5.58
CA SER A 353 18.17 -9.69 -5.64
C SER A 353 16.86 -9.41 -4.91
N ALA A 354 16.75 -8.22 -4.33
CA ALA A 354 15.54 -7.80 -3.63
C ALA A 354 14.41 -7.51 -4.64
N GLY A 355 13.32 -8.27 -4.55
CA GLY A 355 12.20 -8.22 -5.49
C GLY A 355 11.43 -6.89 -5.55
N TYR A 356 11.68 -5.99 -4.59
CA TYR A 356 11.20 -4.61 -4.65
C TYR A 356 11.62 -3.93 -5.97
N TYR A 357 12.87 -4.16 -6.38
CA TYR A 357 13.53 -3.47 -7.48
C TYR A 357 13.39 -4.20 -8.83
N LEU A 358 12.51 -5.19 -8.88
CA LEU A 358 12.19 -5.94 -10.08
C LEU A 358 10.82 -5.51 -10.63
N ASP A 359 10.49 -5.87 -11.86
CA ASP A 359 9.22 -5.64 -12.56
C ASP A 359 8.71 -6.89 -13.23
#